data_AF-A0A7V9M0D6-F1
#
_entry.id   AF-A0A7V9M0D6-F1
#
_cell.length_a   1.000
_cell.length_b   1.000
_cell.length_c   1.000
_cell.angle_alpha   90.00
_cell.angle_beta   90.00
_cell.angle_gamma   90.00
#
_symmetry.space_group_name_H-M   'P 1'
#
loop_
_entity.id
_entity.type
_entity.pdbx_description
1 polymer ?
#
loop_
_entity_poly.entity_id
_entity_poly.type
_entity_poly.pdbx_seq_one_letter_code
_entity_poly.pdbx_strand_id
1 'polypeptide(L)'
;MEIDKTTLNDLSIFNHEEEFSIFHKLDFTHTIGGREKLRHIFNKTLTSIGEVKGVQDTIKFILKNKKIWPQNISNGIIMVIRKFYESNIDQIPYHASATSAYSYKIFHGHDFSLVKYSTGHCFNFIREMQNLTNNLLNDDASEPLKKILKRAKDIL
;
A
#
# COMPACT_ATOMS: atom_id res chain seq x y z
N MET A 1 -16.54 -3.90 -21.82
CA MET A 1 -17.74 -4.56 -21.30
C MET A 1 -18.39 -3.58 -20.32
N GLU A 2 -19.55 -3.02 -20.65
CA GLU A 2 -20.29 -2.24 -19.65
C GLU A 2 -21.03 -3.20 -18.74
N ILE A 3 -20.88 -3.03 -17.42
CA ILE A 3 -21.59 -3.83 -16.42
C ILE A 3 -22.35 -2.83 -15.56
N ASP A 4 -23.67 -2.92 -15.56
CA ASP A 4 -24.52 -2.08 -14.73
C ASP A 4 -24.60 -2.62 -13.29
N LYS A 5 -25.15 -1.80 -12.39
CA LYS A 5 -25.25 -2.15 -10.96
C LYS A 5 -26.14 -3.36 -10.69
N THR A 6 -27.16 -3.59 -11.51
CA THR A 6 -28.06 -4.75 -11.39
C THR A 6 -27.27 -6.01 -11.67
N THR A 7 -26.53 -6.05 -12.78
CA THR A 7 -25.68 -7.20 -13.11
C THR A 7 -24.63 -7.49 -12.04
N LEU A 8 -23.99 -6.47 -11.44
CA LEU A 8 -23.05 -6.67 -10.33
C LEU A 8 -23.70 -7.30 -9.10
N ASN A 9 -24.93 -6.91 -8.78
CA ASN A 9 -25.70 -7.46 -7.66
C ASN A 9 -26.16 -8.90 -7.96
N ASP A 10 -26.67 -9.16 -9.16
CA ASP A 10 -27.14 -10.50 -9.57
C ASP A 10 -26.01 -11.52 -9.56
N LEU A 11 -24.81 -11.11 -9.98
CA LEU A 11 -23.59 -11.93 -9.91
C LEU A 11 -22.99 -11.99 -8.51
N SER A 12 -23.58 -11.32 -7.51
CA SER A 12 -23.06 -11.22 -6.15
C SER A 12 -21.60 -10.76 -6.09
N ILE A 13 -21.22 -9.87 -7.02
CA ILE A 13 -19.87 -9.28 -7.04
C ILE A 13 -19.65 -8.50 -5.74
N PHE A 14 -20.63 -7.68 -5.40
CA PHE A 14 -20.82 -7.11 -4.08
C PHE A 14 -22.16 -7.62 -3.54
N ASN A 15 -22.21 -7.89 -2.24
CA ASN A 15 -23.43 -8.36 -1.57
C ASN A 15 -23.56 -7.62 -0.23
N HIS A 16 -24.80 -7.40 0.21
CA HIS A 16 -25.09 -6.86 1.55
C HIS A 16 -24.52 -7.75 2.65
N GLU A 17 -24.61 -9.07 2.46
CA GLU A 17 -23.92 -10.04 3.30
C GLU A 17 -22.51 -10.26 2.71
N GLU A 18 -21.53 -9.47 3.17
CA GLU A 18 -20.19 -9.42 2.57
C GLU A 18 -19.55 -10.81 2.42
N GLU A 19 -19.77 -11.73 3.38
CA GLU A 19 -19.17 -13.08 3.40
C GLU A 19 -19.54 -13.93 2.18
N PHE A 20 -20.68 -13.66 1.55
CA PHE A 20 -21.15 -14.36 0.35
C PHE A 20 -20.75 -13.66 -0.95
N SER A 21 -20.13 -12.48 -0.88
CA SER A 21 -19.71 -11.76 -2.09
C SER A 21 -18.44 -12.37 -2.71
N ILE A 22 -18.38 -12.35 -4.05
CA ILE A 22 -17.17 -12.76 -4.79
C ILE A 22 -15.99 -11.85 -4.40
N PHE A 23 -16.25 -10.56 -4.19
CA PHE A 23 -15.24 -9.61 -3.73
C PHE A 23 -14.58 -10.09 -2.42
N HIS A 24 -15.37 -10.44 -1.40
CA HIS A 24 -14.83 -10.92 -0.13
C HIS A 24 -14.02 -12.21 -0.29
N LYS A 25 -14.46 -13.16 -1.13
CA LYS A 25 -13.72 -14.41 -1.39
C LYS A 25 -12.38 -14.20 -2.10
N LEU A 26 -12.21 -13.08 -2.82
CA LEU A 26 -11.00 -12.77 -3.59
C LEU A 26 -10.13 -11.67 -2.96
N ASP A 27 -10.59 -11.05 -1.86
CA ASP A 27 -9.86 -10.02 -1.15
C ASP A 27 -8.84 -10.62 -0.17
N PHE A 28 -7.61 -10.80 -0.66
CA PHE A 28 -6.45 -11.19 0.14
C PHE A 28 -5.51 -10.01 0.37
N THR A 29 -6.01 -8.77 0.32
CA THR A 29 -5.18 -7.59 0.50
C THR A 29 -4.80 -7.38 1.97
N HIS A 30 -3.59 -6.90 2.23
CA HIS A 30 -3.08 -6.70 3.60
C HIS A 30 -3.32 -5.29 4.16
N THR A 31 -3.88 -4.38 3.37
CA THR A 31 -4.08 -2.98 3.75
C THR A 31 -5.45 -2.49 3.30
N ILE A 32 -6.05 -1.57 4.05
CA ILE A 32 -7.33 -0.95 3.69
C ILE A 32 -7.24 -0.27 2.31
N GLY A 33 -6.14 0.43 2.02
CA GLY A 33 -5.93 1.04 0.70
C GLY A 33 -5.85 0.00 -0.44
N GLY A 34 -5.27 -1.17 -0.18
CA GLY A 34 -5.27 -2.30 -1.10
C GLY A 34 -6.68 -2.83 -1.39
N ARG A 35 -7.48 -3.04 -0.34
CA ARG A 35 -8.88 -3.46 -0.42
C ARG A 35 -9.71 -2.49 -1.25
N GLU A 36 -9.58 -1.19 -0.99
CA GLU A 36 -10.28 -0.15 -1.75
C GLU A 36 -9.84 -0.11 -3.22
N LYS A 37 -8.53 -0.30 -3.49
CA LYS A 37 -8.05 -0.39 -4.86
C LYS A 37 -8.58 -1.63 -5.58
N LEU A 38 -8.65 -2.77 -4.90
CA LEU A 38 -9.25 -3.99 -5.43
C LEU A 38 -10.73 -3.79 -5.72
N ARG A 39 -11.48 -3.14 -4.82
CA ARG A 39 -12.90 -2.79 -5.02
C ARG A 39 -13.07 -1.94 -6.28
N HIS A 40 -12.20 -0.97 -6.50
CA HIS A 40 -12.21 -0.18 -7.74
C HIS A 40 -11.92 -1.03 -8.98
N ILE A 41 -11.01 -2.01 -8.92
CA ILE A 41 -10.73 -2.94 -10.02
C ILE A 41 -11.97 -3.79 -10.35
N PHE A 42 -12.69 -4.28 -9.34
CA PHE A 42 -13.92 -5.06 -9.56
C PHE A 42 -15.05 -4.23 -10.18
N ASN A 43 -15.07 -2.92 -9.93
CA ASN A 43 -16.04 -2.00 -10.53
C ASN A 43 -15.62 -1.52 -11.94
N LYS A 44 -14.40 -1.81 -12.38
CA LYS A 44 -13.87 -1.31 -13.67
C LYS A 44 -13.39 -2.46 -14.54
N THR A 45 -14.16 -2.74 -15.58
CA THR A 45 -13.78 -3.73 -16.59
C THR A 45 -12.59 -3.25 -17.42
N LEU A 46 -11.72 -4.19 -17.79
CA LEU A 46 -10.70 -3.97 -18.80
C LEU A 46 -11.37 -3.92 -20.17
N THR A 47 -10.91 -3.03 -21.03
CA THR A 47 -11.58 -2.68 -22.29
C THR A 47 -10.89 -3.28 -23.53
N SER A 48 -9.65 -3.75 -23.38
CA SER A 48 -8.89 -4.35 -24.47
C SER A 48 -8.19 -5.64 -24.07
N ILE A 49 -7.92 -6.50 -25.07
CA ILE A 49 -7.13 -7.72 -24.89
C ILE A 49 -5.71 -7.39 -24.39
N GLY A 50 -5.15 -6.26 -24.83
CA GLY A 50 -3.84 -5.79 -24.36
C GLY A 50 -3.82 -5.51 -22.85
N GLU A 51 -4.86 -4.85 -22.32
CA GLU A 51 -5.00 -4.62 -20.88
C GLU A 51 -5.15 -5.93 -20.11
N VAL A 52 -5.98 -6.86 -20.61
CA VAL A 52 -6.18 -8.19 -19.99
C VAL A 52 -4.86 -8.95 -19.93
N LYS A 53 -4.14 -9.03 -21.05
CA LYS A 53 -2.82 -9.69 -21.10
C LYS A 53 -1.82 -9.01 -20.18
N GLY A 54 -1.79 -7.68 -20.15
CA GLY A 54 -0.90 -6.92 -19.27
C GLY A 54 -1.13 -7.24 -17.78
N VAL A 55 -2.39 -7.36 -17.35
CA VAL A 55 -2.73 -7.78 -15.97
C VAL A 55 -2.33 -9.24 -15.72
N GLN A 56 -2.62 -10.15 -16.65
CA GLN A 56 -2.23 -11.56 -16.51
C GLN A 56 -0.71 -11.71 -16.39
N ASP A 57 0.04 -10.98 -17.22
CA ASP A 57 1.50 -11.01 -17.21
C ASP A 57 2.06 -10.35 -15.95
N THR A 58 1.42 -9.29 -15.44
CA THR A 58 1.73 -8.73 -14.10
C THR A 58 1.63 -9.81 -13.03
N ILE A 59 0.51 -10.54 -12.98
CA ILE A 59 0.27 -11.57 -11.96
C ILE A 59 1.27 -12.72 -12.09
N LYS A 60 1.53 -13.22 -13.31
CA LYS A 60 2.52 -14.26 -13.56
C LYS A 60 3.93 -13.83 -13.14
N PHE A 61 4.31 -12.59 -13.45
CA PHE A 61 5.61 -12.04 -13.08
C PHE A 61 5.75 -11.95 -11.55
N ILE A 62 4.72 -11.49 -10.84
CA ILE A 62 4.71 -11.44 -9.37
C ILE A 62 4.81 -12.86 -8.79
N LEU A 63 4.07 -13.82 -9.33
CA LEU A 63 4.14 -15.23 -8.89
C LEU A 63 5.53 -15.83 -9.09
N LYS A 64 6.18 -15.56 -10.23
CA LYS A 64 7.58 -15.98 -10.50
C LYS A 64 8.55 -15.38 -9.49
N ASN A 65 8.32 -14.14 -9.07
CA ASN A 65 9.18 -13.39 -8.15
C ASN A 65 8.64 -13.35 -6.71
N LYS A 66 7.78 -14.30 -6.32
CA LYS A 66 7.09 -14.30 -5.01
C LYS A 66 8.03 -14.18 -3.82
N LYS A 67 9.24 -14.74 -3.90
CA LYS A 67 10.27 -14.68 -2.84
C LYS A 67 10.73 -13.25 -2.54
N ILE A 68 10.65 -12.35 -3.52
CA ILE A 68 11.11 -10.95 -3.41
C ILE A 68 9.91 -10.01 -3.14
N TRP A 69 8.67 -10.52 -3.22
CA TRP A 69 7.49 -9.73 -2.93
C TRP A 69 7.43 -9.38 -1.43
N PRO A 70 7.35 -8.09 -1.06
CA PRO A 70 7.41 -7.69 0.34
C PRO A 70 6.20 -8.23 1.11
N GLN A 71 6.46 -8.93 2.21
CA GLN A 71 5.43 -9.48 3.09
C GLN A 71 5.18 -8.59 4.32
N ASN A 72 6.03 -7.59 4.54
CA ASN A 72 6.08 -6.83 5.79
C ASN A 72 5.24 -5.54 5.78
N ILE A 73 4.66 -5.15 4.64
CA ILE A 73 3.77 -3.97 4.57
C ILE A 73 2.38 -4.39 5.03
N SER A 74 2.07 -4.12 6.30
CA SER A 74 0.77 -4.42 6.91
C SER A 74 -0.11 -3.18 7.08
N ASN A 75 -1.42 -3.39 7.28
CA ASN A 75 -2.34 -2.30 7.61
C ASN A 75 -1.89 -1.53 8.87
N GLY A 76 -1.32 -2.22 9.86
CA GLY A 76 -0.80 -1.58 11.08
C GLY A 76 0.31 -0.57 10.79
N ILE A 77 1.23 -0.87 9.87
CA ILE A 77 2.27 0.09 9.44
C ILE A 77 1.62 1.33 8.82
N ILE A 78 0.65 1.13 7.92
CA ILE A 78 -0.05 2.24 7.27
C ILE A 78 -0.80 3.09 8.29
N MET A 79 -1.44 2.48 9.28
CA MET A 79 -2.14 3.20 10.35
C MET A 79 -1.18 4.03 11.22
N VAL A 80 0.00 3.50 11.55
CA VAL A 80 1.01 4.25 12.32
C VAL A 80 1.52 5.45 11.54
N ILE A 81 1.86 5.26 10.27
CA ILE A 81 2.33 6.35 9.39
C ILE A 81 1.23 7.41 9.26
N ARG A 82 -0.02 7.00 9.04
CA ARG A 82 -1.16 7.91 8.98
C ARG A 82 -1.32 8.71 10.27
N LYS A 83 -1.31 8.03 11.42
CA LYS A 83 -1.41 8.67 12.73
C LYS A 83 -0.28 9.68 12.95
N PHE A 84 0.94 9.37 12.52
CA PHE A 84 2.06 10.30 12.62
C PHE A 84 1.78 11.60 11.86
N TYR A 85 1.32 11.53 10.61
CA TYR A 85 1.01 12.73 9.81
C TYR A 85 -0.26 13.48 10.27
N GLU A 86 -1.20 12.79 10.90
CA GLU A 86 -2.42 13.41 11.48
C GLU A 86 -2.18 13.99 12.88
N SER A 87 -1.05 13.68 13.52
CA SER A 87 -0.74 14.17 14.86
C SER A 87 -0.13 15.56 14.80
N ASN A 88 -0.67 16.46 15.62
CA ASN A 88 -0.04 17.75 15.90
C ASN A 88 1.14 17.52 16.84
N ILE A 89 2.32 17.31 16.26
CA ILE A 89 3.57 17.12 16.99
C ILE A 89 4.19 18.49 17.22
N ASP A 90 4.55 18.78 18.48
CA ASP A 90 5.24 20.02 18.83
C ASP A 90 6.59 20.12 18.10
N GLN A 91 7.10 21.35 17.95
CA GLN A 91 8.27 21.60 17.13
C GLN A 91 9.48 20.77 17.61
N ILE A 92 9.91 19.82 16.78
CA ILE A 92 11.11 19.02 17.02
C ILE A 92 12.34 19.93 16.85
N PRO A 93 13.31 19.93 17.78
CA PRO A 93 14.51 20.75 17.68
C PRO A 93 15.29 20.47 16.39
N TYR A 94 15.47 21.49 15.53
CA TYR A 94 16.11 21.36 14.21
C TYR A 94 17.60 20.96 14.30
N HIS A 95 18.28 21.41 15.35
CA HIS A 95 19.66 21.04 15.69
C HIS A 95 19.66 20.34 17.04
N ALA A 96 19.25 19.07 17.04
CA ALA A 96 19.19 18.28 18.27
C ALA A 96 20.60 18.06 18.84
N SER A 97 20.98 18.83 19.85
CA SER A 97 22.07 18.46 20.75
C SER A 97 21.56 17.38 21.72
N ALA A 98 22.49 16.68 22.39
CA ALA A 98 22.12 15.70 23.40
C ALA A 98 21.20 16.31 24.50
N THR A 99 21.44 17.56 24.87
CA THR A 99 20.63 18.27 25.87
C THR A 99 19.24 18.60 25.34
N SER A 100 19.10 19.15 24.13
CA SER A 100 17.78 19.47 23.57
C SER A 100 16.93 18.23 23.29
N ALA A 101 17.56 17.11 22.90
CA ALA A 101 16.87 15.83 22.72
C ALA A 101 16.35 15.27 24.06
N TYR A 102 17.14 15.38 25.13
CA TYR A 102 16.72 14.99 26.47
C TYR A 102 15.58 15.87 27.00
N SER A 103 15.69 17.19 26.82
CA SER A 103 14.62 18.13 27.18
C SER A 103 13.32 17.81 26.43
N TYR A 104 13.40 17.57 25.11
CA TYR A 104 12.23 17.20 24.32
C TYR A 104 11.59 15.90 24.83
N LYS A 105 12.40 14.88 25.15
CA LYS A 105 11.91 13.62 25.72
C LYS A 105 11.18 13.81 27.05
N ILE A 106 11.62 14.74 27.89
CA ILE A 106 11.03 14.99 29.23
C ILE A 106 9.76 15.83 29.11
N PHE A 107 9.82 16.97 28.40
CA PHE A 107 8.71 17.91 28.35
C PHE A 107 7.65 17.56 27.29
N HIS A 108 8.02 16.81 26.25
CA HIS A 108 7.15 16.38 25.15
C HIS A 108 7.13 14.86 25.05
N GLY A 109 6.96 14.16 26.18
CA GLY A 109 7.11 12.71 26.27
C GLY A 109 6.15 11.91 25.37
N HIS A 110 4.91 12.39 25.19
CA HIS A 110 3.94 11.79 24.29
C HIS A 110 4.42 11.85 22.84
N ASP A 111 4.83 13.03 22.40
CA ASP A 111 5.30 13.29 21.04
C ASP A 111 6.62 12.59 20.76
N PHE A 112 7.56 12.60 21.70
CA PHE A 112 8.79 11.82 21.61
C PHE A 112 8.50 10.33 21.39
N SER A 113 7.55 9.78 22.13
CA SER A 113 7.19 8.36 22.01
C SER A 113 6.52 8.06 20.67
N LEU A 114 5.61 8.93 20.22
CA LEU A 114 4.96 8.81 18.92
C LEU A 114 5.97 8.90 17.77
N VAL A 115 6.86 9.90 17.78
CA VAL A 115 7.91 10.08 16.78
C VAL A 115 8.81 8.84 16.75
N LYS A 116 9.38 8.45 17.89
CA LYS A 116 10.28 7.30 17.99
C LYS A 116 9.65 6.02 17.45
N TYR A 117 8.40 5.75 17.83
CA TYR A 117 7.67 4.58 17.36
C TYR A 117 7.41 4.65 15.85
N SER A 118 6.89 5.79 15.37
CA SER A 118 6.51 5.98 13.98
C SER A 118 7.71 5.95 13.02
N THR A 119 8.86 6.52 13.41
CA THR A 119 10.08 6.52 12.59
C THR A 119 10.50 5.11 12.18
N GLY A 120 10.44 4.13 13.07
CA GLY A 120 10.77 2.74 12.75
C GLY A 120 9.82 2.15 11.70
N HIS A 121 8.51 2.43 11.83
CA HIS A 121 7.51 1.99 10.87
C HIS A 121 7.64 2.69 9.51
N CYS A 122 7.88 4.00 9.49
CA CYS A 122 8.16 4.77 8.28
C CYS A 122 9.40 4.23 7.55
N PHE A 123 10.50 4.00 8.28
CA PHE A 123 11.73 3.45 7.71
C PHE A 123 11.49 2.08 7.08
N ASN A 124 10.82 1.17 7.80
CA ASN A 124 10.48 -0.14 7.28
C ASN A 124 9.63 -0.03 6.00
N PHE A 125 8.59 0.82 6.01
CA PHE A 125 7.76 1.03 4.83
C PHE A 125 8.57 1.52 3.61
N ILE A 126 9.39 2.55 3.78
CA ILE A 126 10.23 3.11 2.72
C ILE A 126 11.20 2.04 2.19
N ARG A 127 11.85 1.30 3.09
CA ARG A 127 12.79 0.23 2.72
C ARG A 127 12.09 -0.87 1.90
N GLU A 128 10.90 -1.32 2.31
CA GLU A 128 10.15 -2.34 1.56
C GLU A 128 9.69 -1.81 0.19
N MET A 129 9.30 -0.53 0.10
CA MET A 129 8.96 0.10 -1.18
C MET A 129 10.18 0.19 -2.11
N GLN A 130 11.34 0.56 -1.58
CA GLN A 130 12.62 0.56 -2.32
C GLN A 130 13.01 -0.85 -2.78
N ASN A 131 12.84 -1.87 -1.92
CA ASN A 131 13.07 -3.27 -2.31
C ASN A 131 12.16 -3.67 -3.48
N LEU A 132 10.90 -3.26 -3.44
CA LEU A 132 9.92 -3.56 -4.49
C LEU A 132 10.37 -2.91 -5.80
N THR A 133 10.70 -1.61 -5.80
CA THR A 133 11.13 -0.92 -7.02
C THR A 133 12.47 -1.42 -7.55
N ASN A 134 13.46 -1.67 -6.68
CA ASN A 134 14.80 -2.05 -7.13
C ASN A 134 14.86 -3.46 -7.72
N ASN A 135 14.02 -4.38 -7.22
CA ASN A 135 14.05 -5.77 -7.68
C ASN A 135 13.01 -6.09 -8.76
N LEU A 136 11.86 -5.41 -8.77
CA LEU A 136 10.77 -5.71 -9.70
C LEU A 136 10.69 -4.74 -10.88
N LEU A 137 11.37 -3.59 -10.86
CA LEU A 137 11.46 -2.69 -12.02
C LEU A 137 12.62 -3.12 -12.92
N ASN A 138 12.33 -4.08 -13.79
CA ASN A 138 13.27 -4.59 -14.79
C ASN A 138 12.54 -4.86 -16.12
N ASP A 139 13.28 -5.26 -17.16
CA ASP A 139 12.72 -5.43 -18.50
C ASP A 139 11.69 -6.56 -18.60
N ASP A 140 11.79 -7.58 -17.75
CA ASP A 140 10.85 -8.71 -17.68
C ASP A 140 9.48 -8.34 -17.07
N ALA A 141 9.40 -7.21 -16.35
CA ALA A 141 8.13 -6.77 -15.78
C ALA A 141 7.17 -6.30 -16.87
N SER A 142 5.91 -6.68 -16.77
CA SER A 142 4.87 -6.20 -17.69
C SER A 142 4.69 -4.67 -17.61
N GLU A 143 4.28 -4.05 -18.71
CA GLU A 143 4.10 -2.59 -18.79
C GLU A 143 3.19 -1.98 -17.70
N PRO A 144 2.03 -2.57 -17.33
CA PRO A 144 1.20 -2.03 -16.25
C PRO A 144 1.94 -1.94 -14.91
N LEU A 145 2.71 -2.99 -14.58
CA LEU A 145 3.52 -3.02 -13.36
C LEU A 145 4.65 -1.99 -13.44
N LYS A 146 5.42 -1.96 -14.54
CA LYS A 146 6.50 -0.98 -14.75
C LYS A 146 6.01 0.45 -14.53
N LYS A 147 4.83 0.81 -15.04
CA LYS A 147 4.26 2.15 -14.88
C LYS A 147 4.05 2.51 -13.40
N ILE A 148 3.53 1.58 -12.60
CA ILE A 148 3.31 1.79 -11.16
C ILE A 148 4.66 1.86 -10.43
N LEU A 149 5.60 0.98 -10.75
CA LEU A 149 6.92 0.94 -10.11
C LEU A 149 7.78 2.16 -10.42
N LYS A 150 7.74 2.68 -11.66
CA LYS A 150 8.41 3.92 -12.03
C LYS A 150 7.87 5.09 -11.21
N ARG A 151 6.54 5.23 -11.14
CA ARG A 151 5.91 6.27 -10.32
C ARG A 151 6.27 6.13 -8.84
N ALA A 152 6.30 4.92 -8.30
CA ALA A 152 6.73 4.69 -6.92
C ALA A 152 8.18 5.14 -6.71
N LYS A 153 9.07 4.81 -7.66
CA LYS A 153 10.48 5.20 -7.63
C LYS A 153 10.69 6.72 -7.71
N ASP A 154 9.84 7.44 -8.45
CA ASP A 154 9.95 8.90 -8.59
C ASP A 154 9.54 9.67 -7.30
N ILE A 155 8.78 9.02 -6.40
CA ILE A 155 8.27 9.61 -5.15
C ILE A 155 9.17 9.27 -3.96
N LEU A 156 9.94 8.17 -4.03
CA LEU A 156 10.86 7.71 -2.99
C LEU A 156 12.17 8.49 -3.01
#